data_AF-A0AA96G4I8-F1
#
_entry.id   AF-A0AA96G4I8-F1
#
_cell.length_a   1.000
_cell.length_b   1.000
_cell.length_c   1.000
_cell.angle_alpha   90.00
_cell.angle_beta   90.00
_cell.angle_gamma   90.00
#
_symmetry.space_group_name_H-M   'P 1'
#
loop_
_entity.id
_entity.type
_entity.pdbx_description
1 polymer ?
#
loop_
_entity_poly.entity_id
_entity_poly.type
_entity_poly.pdbx_seq_one_letter_code
_entity_poly.pdbx_strand_id
1 'polypeptide(L)'
;MTNENSRLPGGGADPGESPMEQLLREAMNARAAQITAHDLRPADPPSRRMRRLRPVYLAAVPAFALAAALAVGVLGFRADDVADHRTPNPAATLTTEPASPSPTATATPSPTATTSGSPSPSSTADDEPDVPAGRPSGAPTAGPSTSAPTTSGTATQVTFRGVKFKAPAGWRVLDPQQGSPNVCVLSPGAPQPGTEEDCTPYGVLVTSYNTADEVAHALWPSQQFLDSDSGWSPQPSCPVWGKPYVPTAADKITSTAVRTRDIVAGRPVYKTQWQVTCNATDKFTAQMWGLKEDQVFVSAVGLKSEYQAGLVSMLDSIDLSGRQAPSARTNQNDIGITVEGLGTGQQVPNNGTPVTFSVTYKNTSQTNYAKVQPFVITEHYAGTPVSNAPVESNSGELERLDGETWTQVAISEGSDTGYATADPKSLFPLAPGQSRTVKFRLTMDRGSGPGVMPVTVKATLPYSGSGEFTTIGERSIPVRVVAK
;
A
#
# COMPACT_ATOMS: atom_id res chain seq x y z
N MET A 1 2.47 30.65 -71.50
CA MET A 1 1.11 30.14 -71.26
C MET A 1 1.08 29.64 -69.81
N THR A 2 1.08 30.54 -68.81
CA THR A 2 -0.10 30.97 -68.00
C THR A 2 -0.85 29.76 -67.46
N ASN A 3 -0.56 29.19 -66.27
CA ASN A 3 -0.56 29.72 -64.89
C ASN A 3 -1.88 30.41 -64.51
N GLU A 4 -2.78 29.66 -63.87
CA GLU A 4 -3.97 30.20 -63.21
C GLU A 4 -4.10 29.61 -61.79
N ASN A 5 -4.10 30.55 -60.84
CA ASN A 5 -4.23 30.36 -59.40
C ASN A 5 -5.61 29.83 -59.03
N SER A 6 -5.68 29.00 -57.99
CA SER A 6 -6.86 28.94 -57.12
C SER A 6 -6.43 29.01 -55.66
N ARG A 7 -6.51 30.24 -55.12
CA ARG A 7 -6.52 30.55 -53.69
C ARG A 7 -7.84 30.03 -53.12
N LEU A 8 -7.78 29.20 -52.08
CA LEU A 8 -8.93 28.95 -51.19
C LEU A 8 -8.82 29.88 -49.97
N PRO A 9 -9.90 30.60 -49.60
CA PRO A 9 -9.93 31.55 -48.51
C PRO A 9 -10.06 30.83 -47.16
N GLY A 10 -9.50 31.45 -46.12
CA GLY A 10 -9.42 30.90 -44.77
C GLY A 10 -10.71 30.95 -43.96
N GLY A 11 -10.60 30.32 -42.78
CA GLY A 11 -11.25 30.72 -41.53
C GLY A 11 -12.77 30.58 -41.47
N GLY A 12 -13.28 29.34 -41.45
CA GLY A 12 -14.62 29.07 -40.96
C GLY A 12 -14.64 29.13 -39.43
N ALA A 13 -15.23 30.18 -38.87
CA ALA A 13 -15.67 30.17 -37.48
C ALA A 13 -16.90 29.26 -37.38
N ASP A 14 -16.79 28.18 -36.61
CA ASP A 14 -17.91 27.28 -36.33
C ASP A 14 -18.99 28.04 -35.53
N PRO A 15 -20.24 28.13 -36.02
CA PRO A 15 -21.32 28.83 -35.33
C PRO A 15 -21.86 27.93 -34.21
N GLY A 16 -21.16 27.93 -33.07
CA GLY A 16 -21.56 27.19 -31.88
C GLY A 16 -20.59 27.27 -30.71
N GLU A 17 -19.41 27.88 -30.90
CA GLU A 17 -18.39 27.92 -29.86
C GLU A 17 -18.75 28.92 -28.75
N SER A 18 -18.74 28.45 -27.50
CA SER A 18 -19.03 29.32 -26.36
C SER A 18 -17.87 30.31 -26.15
N PRO A 19 -18.12 31.53 -25.64
CA PRO A 19 -17.06 32.52 -25.40
C PRO A 19 -15.92 32.00 -24.50
N MET A 20 -16.23 31.03 -23.63
CA MET A 20 -15.25 30.38 -22.75
C MET A 20 -14.33 29.42 -23.52
N GLU A 21 -14.85 28.67 -24.48
CA GLU A 21 -14.03 27.79 -25.35
C GLU A 21 -13.11 28.61 -26.25
N GLN A 22 -13.57 29.78 -26.71
CA GLN A 22 -12.74 30.69 -27.50
C GLN A 22 -11.56 31.24 -26.67
N LEU A 23 -11.81 31.62 -25.41
CA LEU A 23 -10.76 32.03 -24.47
C LEU A 23 -9.81 30.87 -24.11
N LEU A 24 -10.33 29.66 -23.93
CA LEU A 24 -9.51 28.49 -23.65
C LEU A 24 -8.61 28.13 -24.84
N ARG A 25 -9.14 28.23 -26.06
CA ARG A 25 -8.40 27.99 -27.30
C ARG A 25 -7.32 29.05 -27.53
N GLU A 26 -7.61 30.33 -27.28
CA GLU A 26 -6.59 31.39 -27.32
C GLU A 26 -5.51 31.19 -26.25
N ALA A 27 -5.89 30.85 -25.01
CA ALA A 27 -4.94 30.59 -23.94
C ALA A 27 -4.04 29.37 -24.23
N MET A 28 -4.60 28.31 -24.81
CA MET A 28 -3.83 27.14 -25.21
C MET A 28 -2.90 27.43 -26.40
N ASN A 29 -3.35 28.17 -27.41
CA ASN A 29 -2.50 28.59 -28.52
C ASN A 29 -1.37 29.52 -28.06
N ALA A 30 -1.63 30.42 -27.11
CA ALA A 30 -0.60 31.29 -26.55
C ALA A 30 0.48 30.52 -25.77
N ARG A 31 0.09 29.46 -25.03
CA ARG A 31 1.05 28.57 -24.37
C ARG A 31 1.81 27.68 -25.34
N ALA A 32 1.15 27.16 -26.38
CA ALA A 32 1.81 26.33 -27.38
C ALA A 32 2.88 27.10 -28.15
N ALA A 33 2.67 28.40 -28.41
CA ALA A 33 3.65 29.26 -29.06
C ALA A 33 4.91 29.53 -28.21
N GLN A 34 4.88 29.26 -26.90
CA GLN A 34 6.03 29.43 -26.00
C GLN A 34 6.93 28.20 -25.93
N ILE A 35 6.50 27.04 -26.45
CA ILE A 35 7.33 25.84 -26.53
C ILE A 35 8.06 25.87 -27.87
N THR A 36 9.32 26.30 -27.87
CA THR A 36 10.13 26.28 -29.08
C THR A 36 10.74 24.90 -29.31
N ALA A 37 11.06 24.55 -30.55
CA ALA A 37 11.76 23.29 -30.86
C ALA A 37 13.14 23.17 -30.16
N HIS A 38 13.66 24.27 -29.62
CA HIS A 38 14.88 24.28 -28.80
C HIS A 38 14.65 23.74 -27.39
N ASP A 39 13.44 23.93 -26.83
CA ASP A 39 13.08 23.48 -25.46
C ASP A 39 12.79 21.97 -25.39
N LEU A 40 12.57 21.34 -26.55
CA LEU A 40 12.33 19.89 -26.67
C LEU A 40 13.60 19.10 -26.96
N ARG A 41 14.77 19.74 -27.06
CA ARG A 41 16.02 19.01 -27.27
C ARG A 41 16.46 18.39 -25.95
N PRO A 42 16.64 17.05 -25.88
CA PRO A 42 17.26 16.42 -24.72
C PRO A 42 18.63 17.06 -24.47
N ALA A 43 18.93 17.42 -23.22
CA ALA A 43 20.23 17.95 -22.85
C ALA A 43 21.33 17.03 -23.40
N ASP A 44 22.27 17.58 -24.18
CA ASP A 44 23.33 16.79 -24.80
C ASP A 44 24.07 16.00 -23.70
N PRO A 45 24.25 14.68 -23.87
CA PRO A 45 24.85 13.85 -22.84
C PRO A 45 26.29 14.33 -22.56
N PRO A 46 26.73 14.35 -21.28
CA PRO A 46 28.05 14.86 -20.94
C PRO A 46 29.14 14.06 -21.67
N SER A 47 29.88 14.73 -22.55
CA SER A 47 30.97 14.12 -23.30
C SER A 47 32.12 13.75 -22.36
N ARG A 48 32.09 12.52 -21.82
CA ARG A 48 33.21 11.97 -21.05
C ARG A 48 34.36 11.67 -22.02
N ARG A 49 35.34 12.56 -22.11
CA ARG A 49 36.66 12.24 -22.70
C ARG A 49 37.34 11.17 -21.83
N MET A 50 37.14 9.90 -22.15
CA MET A 50 37.90 8.81 -21.54
C MET A 50 39.36 8.89 -22.02
N ARG A 51 40.25 9.42 -21.18
CA ARG A 51 41.70 9.23 -21.35
C ARG A 51 42.00 7.75 -21.10
N ARG A 52 42.31 7.01 -22.17
CA ARG A 52 42.85 5.64 -22.10
C ARG A 52 44.16 5.66 -21.31
N LEU A 53 44.14 5.18 -20.08
CA LEU A 53 45.37 4.81 -19.36
C LEU A 53 45.75 3.38 -19.75
N ARG A 54 46.99 3.21 -20.21
CA ARG A 54 47.57 1.90 -20.54
C ARG A 54 47.92 1.18 -19.23
N PRO A 55 47.64 -0.12 -19.10
CA PRO A 55 48.08 -0.90 -17.95
C PRO A 55 49.57 -1.21 -18.07
N VAL A 56 50.37 -0.77 -17.10
CA VAL A 56 51.74 -1.24 -16.90
C VAL A 56 51.67 -2.37 -15.88
N TYR A 57 51.99 -3.59 -16.31
CA TYR A 57 52.24 -4.72 -15.43
C TYR A 57 53.62 -4.57 -14.81
N LEU A 58 53.70 -4.49 -13.48
CA LEU A 58 54.93 -4.67 -12.71
C LEU A 58 54.69 -5.76 -11.67
N ALA A 59 55.51 -6.81 -11.77
CA ALA A 59 55.59 -7.94 -10.87
C ALA A 59 56.59 -7.68 -9.72
N ALA A 60 56.41 -8.45 -8.65
CA ALA A 60 57.36 -8.79 -7.56
C ALA A 60 57.51 -7.84 -6.34
N VAL A 61 56.76 -8.13 -5.24
CA VAL A 61 57.19 -8.77 -3.95
C VAL A 61 58.44 -8.21 -3.22
N PRO A 62 58.56 -8.19 -1.87
CA PRO A 62 57.64 -7.84 -0.76
C PRO A 62 58.32 -6.94 0.33
N ALA A 63 57.63 -6.72 1.46
CA ALA A 63 58.17 -6.58 2.84
C ALA A 63 58.07 -5.21 3.59
N PHE A 64 57.57 -5.34 4.82
CA PHE A 64 57.72 -4.54 6.05
C PHE A 64 57.24 -3.08 6.19
N ALA A 65 56.45 -2.92 7.27
CA ALA A 65 56.49 -1.87 8.30
C ALA A 65 55.86 -0.49 8.04
N LEU A 66 54.80 -0.25 8.83
CA LEU A 66 54.59 0.86 9.78
C LEU A 66 54.82 2.32 9.34
N ALA A 67 53.76 3.13 9.61
CA ALA A 67 53.76 4.53 10.04
C ALA A 67 52.99 5.53 9.14
N ALA A 68 52.19 6.32 9.87
CA ALA A 68 51.32 7.43 9.52
C ALA A 68 51.81 8.44 8.47
N ALA A 69 50.86 8.99 7.71
CA ALA A 69 50.81 10.43 7.45
C ALA A 69 49.41 10.88 6.99
N LEU A 70 48.91 11.92 7.66
CA LEU A 70 47.75 12.73 7.32
C LEU A 70 47.93 13.44 5.98
N ALA A 71 46.95 13.34 5.09
CA ALA A 71 46.72 14.31 4.02
C ALA A 71 45.27 14.22 3.52
N VAL A 72 44.34 14.87 4.23
CA VAL A 72 43.00 15.12 3.68
C VAL A 72 43.11 16.32 2.75
N GLY A 73 43.19 16.04 1.45
CA GLY A 73 43.05 17.04 0.40
C GLY A 73 41.59 17.44 0.26
N VAL A 74 41.28 18.69 0.60
CA VAL A 74 40.00 19.35 0.33
C VAL A 74 39.91 19.62 -1.17
N LEU A 75 39.03 18.91 -1.88
CA LEU A 75 38.56 19.32 -3.19
C LEU A 75 37.24 20.08 -3.01
N GLY A 76 37.35 21.41 -2.95
CA GLY A 76 36.21 22.30 -3.08
C GLY A 76 35.78 22.36 -4.55
N PHE A 77 34.58 21.90 -4.84
CA PHE A 77 33.92 22.20 -6.10
C PHE A 77 33.32 23.61 -6.01
N ARG A 78 33.79 24.51 -6.87
CA ARG A 78 33.08 25.75 -7.20
C ARG A 78 31.83 25.34 -7.98
N ALA A 79 30.66 25.68 -7.43
CA ALA A 79 29.45 25.75 -8.23
C ALA A 79 29.47 27.10 -8.96
N ASP A 80 29.66 27.06 -10.27
CA ASP A 80 29.41 28.20 -11.14
C ASP A 80 27.89 28.40 -11.27
N ASP A 81 27.50 29.68 -11.27
CA ASP A 81 26.12 30.19 -11.37
C ASP A 81 25.32 29.54 -12.50
N VAL A 82 24.18 28.96 -12.14
CA VAL A 82 23.13 28.57 -13.09
C VAL A 82 21.95 29.54 -12.96
N ALA A 83 21.82 30.37 -14.00
CA ALA A 83 20.63 31.06 -14.47
C ALA A 83 19.80 31.87 -13.44
N ASP A 84 20.08 33.16 -13.39
CA ASP A 84 19.22 34.23 -12.87
C ASP A 84 17.95 34.34 -13.75
N HIS A 85 16.81 33.83 -13.29
CA HIS A 85 15.50 34.15 -13.86
C HIS A 85 14.90 35.34 -13.10
N ARG A 86 15.21 36.55 -13.58
CA ARG A 86 14.48 37.75 -13.19
C ARG A 86 13.13 37.83 -13.90
N THR A 87 12.16 38.32 -13.12
CA THR A 87 10.86 38.94 -13.48
C THR A 87 9.71 38.05 -13.95
N PRO A 88 8.70 37.77 -13.09
CA PRO A 88 7.34 37.58 -13.55
C PRO A 88 6.68 38.95 -13.85
N ASN A 89 6.11 39.10 -15.05
CA ASN A 89 5.22 40.22 -15.38
C ASN A 89 3.83 40.01 -14.74
N PRO A 90 3.09 41.11 -14.45
CA PRO A 90 1.97 41.08 -13.53
C PRO A 90 0.76 40.28 -14.04
N ALA A 91 0.16 39.54 -13.12
CA ALA A 91 -1.15 38.90 -13.30
C ALA A 91 -2.23 39.96 -13.52
N ALA A 92 -3.15 39.67 -14.44
CA ALA A 92 -4.33 40.48 -14.71
C ALA A 92 -5.15 40.68 -13.42
N THR A 93 -5.34 41.94 -13.05
CA THR A 93 -6.16 42.36 -11.91
C THR A 93 -7.63 42.32 -12.34
N LEU A 94 -8.43 41.45 -11.70
CA LEU A 94 -9.89 41.54 -11.80
C LEU A 94 -10.40 42.43 -10.67
N THR A 95 -10.80 43.65 -11.04
CA THR A 95 -11.64 44.52 -10.23
C THR A 95 -13.03 43.90 -10.14
N THR A 96 -13.45 43.43 -8.97
CA THR A 96 -14.85 43.12 -8.69
C THR A 96 -15.29 43.93 -7.48
N GLU A 97 -16.21 44.84 -7.77
CA GLU A 97 -16.92 45.72 -6.85
C GLU A 97 -17.99 44.91 -6.09
N PRO A 98 -18.19 45.09 -4.77
CA PRO A 98 -19.16 44.32 -4.01
C PRO A 98 -20.55 44.96 -4.08
N ALA A 99 -21.49 44.30 -4.75
CA ALA A 99 -22.91 44.58 -4.63
C ALA A 99 -23.54 43.68 -3.54
N SER A 100 -23.95 44.32 -2.44
CA SER A 100 -24.86 43.78 -1.42
C SER A 100 -26.25 43.54 -2.03
N PRO A 101 -26.98 42.49 -1.59
CA PRO A 101 -28.08 42.79 -0.67
C PRO A 101 -28.33 41.75 0.44
N SER A 102 -28.82 42.28 1.56
CA SER A 102 -29.48 41.58 2.67
C SER A 102 -30.77 40.89 2.21
N PRO A 103 -31.18 39.76 2.85
CA PRO A 103 -32.39 39.88 3.68
C PRO A 103 -32.44 38.98 4.95
N THR A 104 -33.00 39.60 5.99
CA THR A 104 -34.11 39.14 6.84
C THR A 104 -33.94 37.89 7.73
N ALA A 105 -33.85 38.17 9.03
CA ALA A 105 -33.98 37.25 10.15
C ALA A 105 -35.36 36.56 10.19
N THR A 106 -35.39 35.27 10.55
CA THR A 106 -36.62 34.56 10.96
C THR A 106 -36.33 33.71 12.19
N ALA A 107 -37.36 33.62 13.03
CA ALA A 107 -37.35 33.47 14.46
C ALA A 107 -36.94 32.11 15.05
N THR A 108 -36.49 32.22 16.30
CA THR A 108 -36.38 31.23 17.37
C THR A 108 -37.67 30.42 17.58
N PRO A 109 -37.55 29.14 17.99
CA PRO A 109 -38.41 28.64 19.05
C PRO A 109 -37.65 28.09 20.26
N SER A 110 -38.19 28.38 21.44
CA SER A 110 -37.77 27.91 22.77
C SER A 110 -38.10 26.42 23.00
N PRO A 111 -37.39 25.76 23.94
CA PRO A 111 -37.60 24.35 24.27
C PRO A 111 -38.79 24.16 25.24
N THR A 112 -39.56 23.10 25.04
CA THR A 112 -40.53 22.60 26.03
C THR A 112 -39.97 21.32 26.65
N ALA A 113 -39.77 21.35 27.96
CA ALA A 113 -39.44 20.19 28.78
C ALA A 113 -40.69 19.33 29.03
N THR A 114 -40.53 18.01 29.06
CA THR A 114 -41.49 17.12 29.72
C THR A 114 -40.74 15.97 30.37
N THR A 115 -40.82 15.94 31.71
CA THR A 115 -40.38 14.86 32.60
C THR A 115 -41.53 13.86 32.80
N SER A 116 -41.19 12.56 32.89
CA SER A 116 -41.68 11.57 33.88
C SER A 116 -41.81 10.18 33.27
N GLY A 117 -41.23 9.17 33.93
CA GLY A 117 -41.49 7.77 33.62
C GLY A 117 -40.45 6.78 34.14
N SER A 118 -40.31 6.67 35.47
CA SER A 118 -39.74 5.50 36.16
C SER A 118 -40.61 4.26 35.86
N PRO A 119 -40.05 3.05 35.70
CA PRO A 119 -40.01 2.15 36.86
C PRO A 119 -38.80 1.20 36.94
N SER A 120 -38.43 0.90 38.18
CA SER A 120 -37.81 -0.33 38.70
C SER A 120 -38.47 -0.52 40.08
N PRO A 121 -38.75 -1.74 40.61
CA PRO A 121 -37.73 -2.79 40.79
C PRO A 121 -38.21 -4.27 40.86
N SER A 122 -37.21 -5.16 41.01
CA SER A 122 -37.22 -6.46 41.74
C SER A 122 -38.04 -7.62 41.16
N SER A 123 -37.71 -8.92 41.30
CA SER A 123 -36.59 -9.75 41.78
C SER A 123 -37.15 -11.19 41.78
N THR A 124 -36.38 -12.24 41.43
CA THR A 124 -36.36 -13.54 42.16
C THR A 124 -35.41 -14.54 41.51
N ALA A 125 -34.73 -15.28 42.38
CA ALA A 125 -33.78 -16.37 42.14
C ALA A 125 -34.48 -17.74 42.09
N ASP A 126 -33.63 -18.75 41.81
CA ASP A 126 -33.76 -20.19 42.08
C ASP A 126 -34.75 -21.01 41.23
N ASP A 127 -34.25 -21.97 40.44
CA ASP A 127 -34.09 -23.36 40.91
C ASP A 127 -33.58 -24.28 39.78
N GLU A 128 -32.62 -25.15 40.13
CA GLU A 128 -32.17 -26.34 39.40
C GLU A 128 -32.77 -27.54 40.16
N PRO A 129 -33.33 -28.58 39.52
CA PRO A 129 -32.59 -29.86 39.51
C PRO A 129 -32.85 -30.80 38.31
N ASP A 130 -31.83 -31.61 38.03
CA ASP A 130 -31.77 -33.01 37.56
C ASP A 130 -32.77 -33.61 36.52
N VAL A 131 -32.21 -33.92 35.33
CA VAL A 131 -32.15 -35.20 34.56
C VAL A 131 -33.21 -36.30 34.88
N PRO A 132 -33.91 -36.90 33.87
CA PRO A 132 -33.40 -38.13 33.24
C PRO A 132 -33.64 -38.31 31.72
N ALA A 133 -32.85 -39.23 31.18
CA ALA A 133 -32.75 -39.69 29.80
C ALA A 133 -34.08 -40.06 29.11
N GLY A 134 -34.19 -39.75 27.82
CA GLY A 134 -35.26 -40.23 26.95
C GLY A 134 -35.02 -39.93 25.46
N ARG A 135 -34.46 -40.90 24.74
CA ARG A 135 -34.41 -40.97 23.27
C ARG A 135 -35.82 -41.21 22.72
N PRO A 136 -36.23 -40.52 21.64
CA PRO A 136 -36.68 -41.27 20.48
C PRO A 136 -36.23 -40.69 19.14
N SER A 137 -36.08 -41.59 18.16
CA SER A 137 -35.93 -41.32 16.74
C SER A 137 -37.04 -40.41 16.20
N GLY A 138 -36.65 -39.38 15.47
CA GLY A 138 -37.54 -38.60 14.60
C GLY A 138 -36.72 -38.04 13.44
N ALA A 139 -36.91 -38.62 12.26
CA ALA A 139 -36.33 -38.14 11.01
C ALA A 139 -36.92 -36.78 10.61
N PRO A 140 -36.12 -35.77 10.23
CA PRO A 140 -36.61 -34.62 9.52
C PRO A 140 -36.40 -34.77 8.01
N THR A 141 -37.52 -34.70 7.31
CA THR A 141 -37.68 -34.51 5.86
C THR A 141 -36.75 -33.43 5.32
N ALA A 142 -35.93 -33.81 4.33
CA ALA A 142 -35.01 -32.92 3.62
C ALA A 142 -35.79 -31.92 2.75
N GLY A 143 -35.67 -30.62 3.08
CA GLY A 143 -35.84 -29.53 2.11
C GLY A 143 -34.59 -29.39 1.24
N PRO A 144 -34.66 -28.75 0.07
CA PRO A 144 -33.58 -28.79 -0.91
C PRO A 144 -32.41 -27.91 -0.45
N SER A 145 -31.45 -28.54 0.23
CA SER A 145 -30.11 -28.00 0.35
C SER A 145 -29.46 -28.09 -1.02
N THR A 146 -29.23 -26.94 -1.64
CA THR A 146 -28.41 -26.81 -2.86
C THR A 146 -26.97 -27.17 -2.49
N SER A 147 -26.67 -28.46 -2.50
CA SER A 147 -25.34 -29.00 -2.31
C SER A 147 -24.45 -28.49 -3.44
N ALA A 148 -23.43 -27.69 -3.09
CA ALA A 148 -22.31 -27.44 -3.99
C ALA A 148 -21.75 -28.80 -4.46
N PRO A 149 -21.36 -28.96 -5.73
CA PRO A 149 -20.76 -30.20 -6.20
C PRO A 149 -19.44 -30.42 -5.46
N THR A 150 -19.41 -31.38 -4.54
CA THR A 150 -18.19 -31.91 -3.94
C THR A 150 -17.46 -32.73 -5.00
N THR A 151 -16.70 -32.06 -5.86
CA THR A 151 -15.73 -32.74 -6.72
C THR A 151 -14.65 -33.36 -5.84
N SER A 152 -14.65 -34.69 -5.73
CA SER A 152 -13.58 -35.48 -5.12
C SER A 152 -12.29 -35.30 -5.92
N GLY A 153 -11.50 -34.31 -5.53
CA GLY A 153 -10.16 -34.07 -6.07
C GLY A 153 -9.20 -33.72 -4.94
N THR A 154 -7.93 -34.02 -5.11
CA THR A 154 -6.89 -33.59 -4.17
C THR A 154 -6.47 -32.18 -4.53
N ALA A 155 -6.24 -31.32 -3.53
CA ALA A 155 -5.66 -30.00 -3.75
C ALA A 155 -4.27 -30.12 -4.38
N THR A 156 -3.96 -29.30 -5.37
CA THR A 156 -2.69 -29.35 -6.11
C THR A 156 -1.70 -28.36 -5.51
N GLN A 157 -0.52 -28.83 -5.11
CA GLN A 157 0.55 -27.95 -4.66
C GLN A 157 1.13 -27.18 -5.85
N VAL A 158 1.18 -25.86 -5.75
CA VAL A 158 1.75 -24.95 -6.74
C VAL A 158 2.98 -24.28 -6.13
N THR A 159 4.04 -24.16 -6.93
CA THR A 159 5.21 -23.32 -6.60
C THR A 159 5.44 -22.38 -7.76
N PHE A 160 5.29 -21.08 -7.51
CA PHE A 160 5.41 -20.04 -8.51
C PHE A 160 6.32 -18.93 -7.98
N ARG A 161 7.48 -18.72 -8.61
CA ARG A 161 8.44 -17.67 -8.24
C ARG A 161 8.78 -17.64 -6.72
N GLY A 162 8.90 -18.81 -6.10
CA GLY A 162 9.19 -18.95 -4.66
C GLY A 162 7.98 -18.83 -3.73
N VAL A 163 6.80 -18.49 -4.26
CA VAL A 163 5.52 -18.55 -3.55
C VAL A 163 4.97 -19.97 -3.66
N LYS A 164 4.68 -20.61 -2.54
CA LYS A 164 4.03 -21.93 -2.50
C LYS A 164 2.58 -21.75 -2.04
N PHE A 165 1.65 -22.44 -2.68
CA PHE A 165 0.25 -22.47 -2.26
C PHE A 165 -0.44 -23.73 -2.78
N LYS A 166 -1.65 -24.01 -2.35
CA LYS A 166 -2.46 -25.14 -2.80
C LYS A 166 -3.65 -24.64 -3.60
N ALA A 167 -3.71 -25.02 -4.88
CA ALA A 167 -4.91 -24.84 -5.69
C ALA A 167 -6.01 -25.79 -5.17
N PRO A 168 -7.24 -25.31 -4.92
CA PRO A 168 -8.30 -26.17 -4.39
C PRO A 168 -8.67 -27.30 -5.35
N ALA A 169 -9.30 -28.35 -4.83
CA ALA A 169 -9.75 -29.48 -5.62
C ALA A 169 -10.62 -29.07 -6.82
N GLY A 170 -10.29 -29.57 -8.01
CA GLY A 170 -11.01 -29.26 -9.25
C GLY A 170 -10.65 -27.92 -9.91
N TRP A 171 -9.83 -27.09 -9.25
CA TRP A 171 -9.29 -25.88 -9.87
C TRP A 171 -8.12 -26.24 -10.79
N ARG A 172 -7.97 -25.48 -11.86
CA ARG A 172 -6.89 -25.66 -12.84
C ARG A 172 -5.90 -24.53 -12.73
N VAL A 173 -4.61 -24.86 -12.67
CA VAL A 173 -3.53 -23.88 -12.73
C VAL A 173 -3.12 -23.75 -14.18
N LEU A 174 -3.15 -22.54 -14.72
CA LEU A 174 -2.63 -22.27 -16.06
C LEU A 174 -1.11 -22.10 -15.99
N ASP A 175 -0.40 -22.65 -16.97
CA ASP A 175 1.04 -22.46 -17.06
C ASP A 175 1.33 -20.96 -17.29
N PRO A 176 2.16 -20.33 -16.45
CA PRO A 176 2.47 -18.92 -16.60
C PRO A 176 3.25 -18.70 -17.90
N GLN A 177 2.92 -17.64 -18.63
CA GLN A 177 3.73 -17.23 -19.79
C GLN A 177 5.17 -16.99 -19.36
N GLN A 178 6.14 -17.29 -20.22
CA GLN A 178 7.55 -17.14 -19.89
C GLN A 178 7.86 -15.69 -19.49
N GLY A 179 8.39 -15.50 -18.28
CA GLY A 179 8.70 -14.17 -17.74
C GLY A 179 7.51 -13.40 -17.18
N SER A 180 6.28 -13.96 -17.24
CA SER A 180 5.12 -13.33 -16.61
C SER A 180 5.27 -13.32 -15.09
N PRO A 181 4.93 -12.20 -14.42
CA PRO A 181 4.87 -12.14 -12.97
C PRO A 181 3.61 -12.79 -12.41
N ASN A 182 2.74 -13.35 -13.26
CA ASN A 182 1.43 -13.84 -12.88
C ASN A 182 1.28 -15.35 -13.11
N VAL A 183 0.50 -15.99 -12.26
CA VAL A 183 -0.08 -17.32 -12.50
C VAL A 183 -1.58 -17.28 -12.24
N CYS A 184 -2.36 -17.84 -13.16
CA CYS A 184 -3.81 -17.92 -13.01
C CYS A 184 -4.25 -19.28 -12.49
N VAL A 185 -5.15 -19.28 -11.50
CA VAL A 185 -5.82 -20.47 -10.99
C VAL A 185 -7.32 -20.36 -11.29
N LEU A 186 -7.78 -21.11 -12.29
CA LEU A 186 -9.17 -21.12 -12.74
C LEU A 186 -10.03 -22.04 -11.87
N SER A 187 -11.20 -21.54 -11.47
CA SER A 187 -12.21 -22.34 -10.78
C SER A 187 -12.86 -23.39 -11.71
N PRO A 188 -13.55 -24.41 -11.15
CA PRO A 188 -14.24 -25.43 -11.94
C PRO A 188 -15.28 -24.86 -12.92
N GLY A 189 -15.84 -23.68 -12.64
CA GLY A 189 -16.84 -23.03 -13.49
C GLY A 189 -16.27 -22.22 -14.65
N ALA A 190 -14.94 -22.20 -14.84
CA ALA A 190 -14.29 -21.49 -15.92
C ALA A 190 -14.46 -22.19 -17.29
N PRO A 191 -14.52 -21.43 -18.41
CA PRO A 191 -14.60 -21.97 -19.78
C PRO A 191 -13.55 -23.05 -20.11
N GLN A 192 -13.90 -23.97 -21.03
CA GLN A 192 -13.00 -24.97 -21.60
C GLN A 192 -12.74 -24.71 -23.10
N PRO A 193 -11.47 -24.64 -23.56
CA PRO A 193 -10.27 -24.50 -22.75
C PRO A 193 -10.23 -23.12 -22.09
N GLY A 194 -9.64 -23.02 -20.89
CA GLY A 194 -9.47 -21.74 -20.21
C GLY A 194 -8.13 -21.09 -20.59
N THR A 195 -8.14 -19.78 -20.73
CA THR A 195 -6.97 -18.94 -21.03
C THR A 195 -6.66 -18.00 -19.88
N GLU A 196 -5.52 -17.29 -19.95
CA GLU A 196 -5.16 -16.29 -18.94
C GLU A 196 -6.18 -15.14 -18.87
N GLU A 197 -6.82 -14.78 -19.98
CA GLU A 197 -7.88 -13.77 -20.02
C GLU A 197 -9.13 -14.21 -19.23
N ASP A 198 -9.38 -15.51 -19.13
CA ASP A 198 -10.49 -16.07 -18.35
C ASP A 198 -10.25 -15.99 -16.84
N CYS A 199 -9.05 -15.61 -16.38
CA CYS A 199 -8.78 -15.49 -14.95
C CYS A 199 -9.74 -14.50 -14.27
N THR A 200 -10.18 -13.50 -15.02
CA THR A 200 -11.16 -12.51 -14.59
C THR A 200 -12.37 -12.64 -15.53
N PRO A 201 -13.51 -13.24 -15.11
CA PRO A 201 -13.94 -13.44 -13.72
C PRO A 201 -13.74 -14.82 -13.09
N TYR A 202 -13.20 -15.80 -13.82
CA TYR A 202 -13.40 -17.20 -13.47
C TYR A 202 -12.37 -17.79 -12.52
N GLY A 203 -11.38 -17.01 -12.07
CA GLY A 203 -10.25 -17.52 -11.31
C GLY A 203 -9.67 -16.54 -10.33
N VAL A 204 -8.47 -16.88 -9.89
CA VAL A 204 -7.65 -16.09 -8.99
C VAL A 204 -6.28 -15.89 -9.63
N LEU A 205 -5.86 -14.64 -9.71
CA LEU A 205 -4.55 -14.26 -10.21
C LEU A 205 -3.59 -14.11 -9.04
N VAL A 206 -2.50 -14.88 -9.05
CA VAL A 206 -1.39 -14.73 -8.10
C VAL A 206 -0.24 -14.05 -8.81
N THR A 207 0.13 -12.86 -8.35
CA THR A 207 1.21 -12.05 -8.90
C THR A 207 2.36 -12.00 -7.91
N SER A 208 3.58 -12.17 -8.41
CA SER A 208 4.81 -12.13 -7.62
C SER A 208 5.89 -11.39 -8.40
N TYR A 209 6.39 -10.29 -7.83
CA TYR A 209 7.53 -9.55 -8.40
C TYR A 209 8.84 -9.96 -7.72
N ASN A 210 9.87 -10.26 -8.49
CA ASN A 210 11.18 -10.73 -8.00
C ASN A 210 12.32 -9.73 -8.26
N THR A 211 12.09 -8.66 -9.02
CA THR A 211 13.10 -7.62 -9.27
C THR A 211 12.58 -6.24 -8.93
N ALA A 212 13.49 -5.30 -8.64
CA ALA A 212 13.16 -3.90 -8.43
C ALA A 212 12.49 -3.27 -9.67
N ASP A 213 12.94 -3.68 -10.85
CA ASP A 213 12.41 -3.22 -12.13
C ASP A 213 10.95 -3.65 -12.34
N GLU A 214 10.63 -4.90 -12.01
CA GLU A 214 9.25 -5.41 -12.05
C GLU A 214 8.34 -4.66 -11.08
N VAL A 215 8.83 -4.33 -9.88
CA VAL A 215 8.08 -3.53 -8.90
C VAL A 215 7.87 -2.09 -9.41
N ALA A 216 8.91 -1.47 -9.96
CA ALA A 216 8.86 -0.09 -10.46
C ALA A 216 7.92 0.07 -11.66
N HIS A 217 7.79 -0.96 -12.50
CA HIS A 217 6.95 -0.96 -13.70
C HIS A 217 5.70 -1.85 -13.56
N ALA A 218 5.28 -2.14 -12.32
CA ALA A 218 4.10 -2.95 -12.05
C ALA A 218 2.82 -2.25 -12.55
N LEU A 219 2.21 -2.78 -13.62
CA LEU A 219 0.98 -2.21 -14.20
C LEU A 219 -0.27 -2.51 -13.38
N TRP A 220 -0.43 -3.75 -12.91
CA TRP A 220 -1.44 -4.23 -11.98
C TRP A 220 -1.20 -5.74 -11.74
N PRO A 221 -1.43 -6.29 -10.54
CA PRO A 221 -1.71 -5.61 -9.27
C PRO A 221 -0.46 -4.97 -8.65
N SER A 222 -0.62 -3.92 -7.84
CA SER A 222 0.49 -3.25 -7.13
C SER A 222 0.00 -2.64 -5.83
N GLN A 223 0.93 -2.17 -4.99
CA GLN A 223 0.58 -1.51 -3.73
C GLN A 223 -0.28 -0.26 -3.94
N GLN A 224 0.01 0.53 -4.98
CA GLN A 224 -0.79 1.71 -5.31
C GLN A 224 -2.26 1.36 -5.54
N PHE A 225 -2.52 0.25 -6.24
CA PHE A 225 -3.90 -0.21 -6.47
C PHE A 225 -4.52 -0.75 -5.19
N LEU A 226 -3.77 -1.44 -4.35
CA LEU A 226 -4.29 -1.98 -3.10
C LEU A 226 -4.79 -0.87 -2.17
N ASP A 227 -4.06 0.23 -2.14
CA ASP A 227 -4.36 1.35 -1.27
C ASP A 227 -5.38 2.34 -1.91
N SER A 228 -5.77 2.18 -3.18
CA SER A 228 -6.69 3.07 -3.91
C SER A 228 -8.17 2.71 -3.77
N ASP A 229 -9.04 3.72 -3.64
CA ASP A 229 -10.51 3.54 -3.61
C ASP A 229 -11.07 2.98 -4.93
N SER A 230 -10.33 3.19 -6.03
CA SER A 230 -10.64 2.66 -7.36
C SER A 230 -9.55 1.71 -7.86
N GLY A 231 -8.82 1.04 -6.98
CA GLY A 231 -7.68 0.18 -7.33
C GLY A 231 -7.95 -0.94 -8.34
N TRP A 232 -9.22 -1.35 -8.48
CA TRP A 232 -9.66 -2.33 -9.47
C TRP A 232 -9.82 -1.74 -10.88
N SER A 233 -10.00 -0.42 -11.02
CA SER A 233 -10.40 0.27 -12.25
C SER A 233 -9.42 0.23 -13.43
N PRO A 234 -8.11 -0.09 -13.29
CA PRO A 234 -7.24 -0.26 -14.45
C PRO A 234 -7.66 -1.41 -15.38
N GLN A 235 -8.54 -2.31 -14.92
CA GLN A 235 -9.11 -3.37 -15.73
C GLN A 235 -10.20 -2.76 -16.63
N PRO A 236 -10.02 -2.68 -17.97
CA PRO A 236 -10.95 -2.02 -18.88
C PRO A 236 -12.21 -2.85 -19.14
N SER A 237 -12.64 -3.69 -18.19
CA SER A 237 -13.75 -4.61 -18.34
C SER A 237 -14.63 -4.65 -17.10
N CYS A 238 -15.89 -5.01 -17.32
CA CYS A 238 -16.86 -5.43 -16.34
C CYS A 238 -16.87 -6.95 -16.33
N PRO A 239 -16.06 -7.61 -15.47
CA PRO A 239 -15.96 -9.06 -15.41
C PRO A 239 -17.13 -9.64 -14.63
N VAL A 240 -18.32 -9.47 -15.18
CA VAL A 240 -19.53 -10.08 -14.66
C VAL A 240 -19.48 -11.56 -15.03
N TRP A 241 -19.64 -12.43 -14.04
CA TRP A 241 -19.56 -13.87 -14.28
C TRP A 241 -20.49 -14.32 -15.42
N GLY A 242 -19.96 -15.07 -16.39
CA GLY A 242 -20.73 -15.60 -17.52
C GLY A 242 -21.01 -14.58 -18.63
N LYS A 243 -20.76 -13.29 -18.38
CA LYS A 243 -20.96 -12.20 -19.34
C LYS A 243 -19.91 -11.09 -19.12
N PRO A 244 -18.61 -11.36 -19.21
CA PRO A 244 -17.61 -10.30 -19.18
C PRO A 244 -17.77 -9.39 -20.40
N TYR A 245 -17.68 -8.07 -20.22
CA TYR A 245 -17.78 -7.10 -21.32
C TYR A 245 -16.92 -5.86 -21.07
N VAL A 246 -16.57 -5.12 -22.11
CA VAL A 246 -15.89 -3.83 -22.01
C VAL A 246 -16.96 -2.73 -21.86
N PRO A 247 -16.92 -1.91 -20.79
CA PRO A 247 -17.89 -0.84 -20.60
C PRO A 247 -17.79 0.21 -21.71
N THR A 248 -18.93 0.76 -22.11
CA THR A 248 -19.04 1.86 -23.09
C THR A 248 -19.04 3.22 -22.40
N ALA A 249 -18.93 4.31 -23.16
CA ALA A 249 -19.00 5.68 -22.61
C ALA A 249 -20.33 6.01 -21.90
N ALA A 250 -21.39 5.26 -22.18
CA ALA A 250 -22.68 5.41 -21.50
C ALA A 250 -22.74 4.69 -20.14
N ASP A 251 -21.78 3.81 -19.88
CA ASP A 251 -21.81 2.95 -18.71
C ASP A 251 -21.30 3.70 -17.48
N LYS A 252 -22.16 3.81 -16.45
CA LYS A 252 -21.76 4.38 -15.16
C LYS A 252 -21.17 3.28 -14.29
N ILE A 253 -19.92 3.49 -13.90
CA ILE A 253 -19.21 2.60 -12.99
C ILE A 253 -19.13 3.27 -11.61
N THR A 254 -19.58 2.56 -10.59
CA THR A 254 -19.42 2.99 -9.19
C THR A 254 -18.80 1.88 -8.37
N SER A 255 -17.92 2.25 -7.44
CA SER A 255 -17.33 1.30 -6.50
C SER A 255 -17.18 1.85 -5.10
N THR A 256 -17.29 0.97 -4.12
CA THR A 256 -16.98 1.27 -2.71
C THR A 256 -15.91 0.31 -2.23
N ALA A 257 -14.82 0.85 -1.70
CA ALA A 257 -13.70 0.07 -1.16
C ALA A 257 -13.90 -0.21 0.33
N VAL A 258 -13.66 -1.45 0.73
CA VAL A 258 -13.58 -1.89 2.13
C VAL A 258 -12.20 -2.49 2.35
N ARG A 259 -11.44 -1.91 3.27
CA ARG A 259 -10.07 -2.33 3.59
C ARG A 259 -10.06 -3.10 4.89
N THR A 260 -9.39 -4.24 4.90
CA THR A 260 -9.23 -5.09 6.08
C THR A 260 -7.80 -5.62 6.14
N ARG A 261 -7.33 -5.99 7.33
CA ARG A 261 -6.02 -6.60 7.53
C ARG A 261 -6.19 -7.95 8.22
N ASP A 262 -5.36 -8.91 7.87
CA ASP A 262 -5.26 -10.19 8.57
C ASP A 262 -3.81 -10.70 8.60
N ILE A 263 -3.62 -11.93 9.05
CA ILE A 263 -2.33 -12.61 9.12
C ILE A 263 -2.37 -13.85 8.24
N VAL A 264 -1.51 -13.91 7.23
CA VAL A 264 -1.35 -15.07 6.33
C VAL A 264 0.14 -15.41 6.25
N ALA A 265 0.50 -16.69 6.35
CA ALA A 265 1.90 -17.14 6.35
C ALA A 265 2.79 -16.45 7.41
N GLY A 266 2.20 -16.03 8.54
CA GLY A 266 2.91 -15.27 9.58
C GLY A 266 3.22 -13.81 9.22
N ARG A 267 2.72 -13.32 8.08
CA ARG A 267 2.90 -11.96 7.55
C ARG A 267 1.60 -11.17 7.63
N PRO A 268 1.66 -9.83 7.72
CA PRO A 268 0.48 -9.00 7.56
C PRO A 268 -0.01 -9.11 6.10
N VAL A 269 -1.28 -9.46 5.92
CA VAL A 269 -1.94 -9.37 4.62
C VAL A 269 -2.89 -8.19 4.62
N TYR A 270 -2.80 -7.40 3.57
CA TYR A 270 -3.63 -6.22 3.35
C TYR A 270 -4.69 -6.61 2.33
N LYS A 271 -5.96 -6.57 2.69
CA LYS A 271 -7.06 -6.88 1.80
C LYS A 271 -7.82 -5.60 1.47
N THR A 272 -8.06 -5.37 0.19
CA THR A 272 -9.05 -4.40 -0.28
C THR A 272 -10.11 -5.13 -1.07
N GLN A 273 -11.37 -4.87 -0.74
CA GLN A 273 -12.53 -5.41 -1.41
C GLN A 273 -13.35 -4.26 -1.97
N TRP A 274 -13.61 -4.29 -3.28
CA TRP A 274 -14.48 -3.35 -3.95
C TRP A 274 -15.80 -4.03 -4.29
N GLN A 275 -16.90 -3.39 -3.90
CA GLN A 275 -18.23 -3.69 -4.44
C GLN A 275 -18.43 -2.82 -5.67
N VAL A 276 -18.39 -3.43 -6.86
CA VAL A 276 -18.43 -2.72 -8.13
C VAL A 276 -19.79 -2.92 -8.77
N THR A 277 -20.34 -1.84 -9.30
CA THR A 277 -21.56 -1.84 -10.10
C THR A 277 -21.21 -1.26 -11.46
N CYS A 278 -21.30 -2.11 -12.49
CA CYS A 278 -21.26 -1.75 -13.89
C CYS A 278 -22.70 -1.54 -14.37
N ASN A 279 -22.99 -0.35 -14.88
CA ASN A 279 -24.37 0.03 -15.21
C ASN A 279 -25.31 -0.06 -14.01
N ALA A 280 -26.61 0.11 -14.21
CA ALA A 280 -27.56 0.07 -13.10
C ALA A 280 -27.73 -1.34 -12.47
N THR A 281 -27.38 -2.40 -13.19
CA THR A 281 -27.79 -3.77 -12.86
C THR A 281 -26.65 -4.73 -12.58
N ASP A 282 -25.51 -4.57 -13.22
CA ASP A 282 -24.49 -5.61 -13.24
C ASP A 282 -23.50 -5.37 -12.11
N LYS A 283 -23.47 -6.29 -11.14
CA LYS A 283 -22.66 -6.15 -9.93
C LYS A 283 -21.65 -7.27 -9.83
N PHE A 284 -20.46 -6.93 -9.36
CA PHE A 284 -19.45 -7.92 -9.03
C PHE A 284 -18.60 -7.46 -7.84
N THR A 285 -17.91 -8.41 -7.24
CA THR A 285 -16.93 -8.14 -6.18
C THR A 285 -15.53 -8.27 -6.76
N ALA A 286 -14.69 -7.25 -6.54
CA ALA A 286 -13.26 -7.33 -6.74
C ALA A 286 -12.57 -7.42 -5.38
N GLN A 287 -11.58 -8.28 -5.25
CA GLN A 287 -10.80 -8.45 -4.04
C GLN A 287 -9.33 -8.55 -4.39
N MET A 288 -8.49 -7.93 -3.59
CA MET A 288 -7.06 -8.04 -3.70
C MET A 288 -6.45 -8.15 -2.31
N TRP A 289 -5.51 -9.08 -2.17
CA TRP A 289 -4.67 -9.27 -1.00
C TRP A 289 -3.23 -8.93 -1.40
N GLY A 290 -2.57 -8.07 -0.64
CA GLY A 290 -1.16 -7.78 -0.80
C GLY A 290 -0.37 -8.20 0.42
N LEU A 291 0.69 -8.98 0.20
CA LEU A 291 1.77 -9.21 1.15
C LEU A 291 2.89 -8.25 0.76
N LYS A 292 2.79 -7.00 1.23
CA LYS A 292 3.57 -5.85 0.73
C LYS A 292 5.08 -6.08 0.83
N GLU A 293 5.56 -6.61 1.95
CA GLU A 293 6.99 -6.89 2.16
C GLU A 293 7.53 -7.88 1.14
N ASP A 294 6.71 -8.84 0.72
CA ASP A 294 7.11 -9.92 -0.19
C ASP A 294 6.82 -9.58 -1.67
N GLN A 295 6.16 -8.45 -1.95
CA GLN A 295 5.68 -8.05 -3.29
C GLN A 295 4.88 -9.18 -3.96
N VAL A 296 4.00 -9.82 -3.17
CA VAL A 296 3.06 -10.85 -3.62
C VAL A 296 1.65 -10.32 -3.50
N PHE A 297 0.88 -10.47 -4.56
CA PHE A 297 -0.52 -10.07 -4.63
C PHE A 297 -1.36 -11.25 -5.06
N VAL A 298 -2.52 -11.42 -4.42
CA VAL A 298 -3.55 -12.37 -4.84
C VAL A 298 -4.77 -11.53 -5.18
N SER A 299 -5.35 -11.72 -6.35
CA SER A 299 -6.54 -10.96 -6.76
C SER A 299 -7.60 -11.87 -7.36
N ALA A 300 -8.85 -11.58 -7.01
CA ALA A 300 -10.02 -12.28 -7.51
C ALA A 300 -11.05 -11.21 -7.89
N VAL A 301 -11.36 -11.10 -9.18
CA VAL A 301 -12.22 -10.04 -9.71
C VAL A 301 -13.39 -10.70 -10.38
N GLY A 302 -14.61 -10.53 -9.87
CA GLY A 302 -15.81 -11.15 -10.43
C GLY A 302 -16.01 -12.63 -10.08
N LEU A 303 -15.14 -13.20 -9.24
CA LEU A 303 -15.26 -14.59 -8.79
C LEU A 303 -16.58 -14.81 -8.04
N LYS A 304 -17.36 -15.81 -8.48
CA LYS A 304 -18.63 -16.19 -7.84
C LYS A 304 -18.47 -16.52 -6.36
N SER A 305 -19.52 -16.25 -5.59
CA SER A 305 -19.58 -16.50 -4.14
C SER A 305 -19.34 -17.96 -3.77
N GLU A 306 -19.82 -18.91 -4.59
CA GLU A 306 -19.63 -20.35 -4.35
C GLU A 306 -18.15 -20.80 -4.37
N TYR A 307 -17.26 -20.02 -5.00
CA TYR A 307 -15.83 -20.31 -5.07
C TYR A 307 -15.00 -19.59 -4.01
N GLN A 308 -15.62 -18.76 -3.15
CA GLN A 308 -14.93 -17.96 -2.13
C GLN A 308 -14.24 -18.84 -1.09
N ALA A 309 -14.84 -19.97 -0.71
CA ALA A 309 -14.20 -20.91 0.22
C ALA A 309 -12.90 -21.50 -0.36
N GLY A 310 -12.86 -21.76 -1.67
CA GLY A 310 -11.65 -22.20 -2.37
C GLY A 310 -10.56 -21.14 -2.38
N LEU A 311 -10.92 -19.88 -2.66
CA LEU A 311 -10.01 -18.74 -2.58
C LEU A 311 -9.41 -18.57 -1.17
N VAL A 312 -10.24 -18.63 -0.11
CA VAL A 312 -9.76 -18.56 1.27
C VAL A 312 -8.82 -19.73 1.58
N SER A 313 -9.19 -20.96 1.23
CA SER A 313 -8.31 -22.13 1.41
C SER A 313 -6.97 -21.99 0.68
N MET A 314 -6.95 -21.33 -0.48
CA MET A 314 -5.71 -21.05 -1.21
C MET A 314 -4.85 -20.03 -0.46
N LEU A 315 -5.45 -18.93 0.02
CA LEU A 315 -4.77 -17.91 0.85
C LEU A 315 -4.17 -18.52 2.12
N ASP A 316 -4.92 -19.35 2.84
CA ASP A 316 -4.48 -20.01 4.08
C ASP A 316 -3.31 -20.97 3.86
N SER A 317 -3.14 -21.45 2.62
CA SER A 317 -2.06 -22.37 2.24
C SER A 317 -0.80 -21.68 1.73
N ILE A 318 -0.80 -20.34 1.63
CA ILE A 318 0.37 -19.59 1.16
C ILE A 318 1.54 -19.80 2.11
N ASP A 319 2.68 -20.13 1.54
CA ASP A 319 3.97 -20.24 2.21
C ASP A 319 5.01 -19.42 1.44
N LEU A 320 5.62 -18.47 2.15
CA LEU A 320 6.63 -17.54 1.64
C LEU A 320 8.03 -17.79 2.26
N SER A 321 8.21 -18.87 3.02
CA SER A 321 9.47 -19.16 3.73
C SER A 321 10.69 -19.28 2.83
N GLY A 322 10.50 -19.68 1.56
CA GLY A 322 11.57 -19.78 0.56
C GLY A 322 11.77 -18.52 -0.29
N ARG A 323 11.03 -17.44 -0.01
CA ARG A 323 11.03 -16.24 -0.82
C ARG A 323 11.97 -15.19 -0.24
N GLN A 324 12.73 -14.55 -1.13
CA GLN A 324 13.43 -13.31 -0.84
C GLN A 324 12.75 -12.20 -1.64
N ALA A 325 12.19 -11.21 -0.95
CA ALA A 325 11.58 -10.06 -1.58
C ALA A 325 12.61 -9.28 -2.42
N PRO A 326 12.23 -8.71 -3.57
CA PRO A 326 13.10 -7.79 -4.28
C PRO A 326 13.41 -6.58 -3.39
N SER A 327 14.68 -6.18 -3.32
CA SER A 327 15.04 -4.88 -2.79
C SER A 327 14.50 -3.82 -3.74
N ALA A 328 13.42 -3.13 -3.36
CA ALA A 328 12.84 -2.06 -4.17
C ALA A 328 13.75 -0.83 -4.23
N ARG A 329 14.66 -0.67 -3.27
CA ARG A 329 15.64 0.42 -3.21
C ARG A 329 17.04 -0.07 -2.86
N THR A 330 18.05 0.69 -3.27
CA THR A 330 19.44 0.50 -2.86
C THR A 330 19.52 0.52 -1.33
N ASN A 331 20.20 -0.46 -0.75
CA ASN A 331 20.41 -0.62 0.70
C ASN A 331 19.18 -0.93 1.57
N GLN A 332 17.99 -1.19 0.99
CA GLN A 332 16.74 -1.40 1.74
C GLN A 332 16.79 -2.57 2.75
N ASN A 333 17.72 -3.50 2.56
CA ASN A 333 17.90 -4.69 3.39
C ASN A 333 19.31 -4.80 3.96
N ASP A 334 20.03 -3.68 4.07
CA ASP A 334 21.38 -3.66 4.63
C ASP A 334 21.38 -3.92 6.14
N ILE A 335 20.27 -3.61 6.81
CA ILE A 335 20.06 -3.83 8.24
C ILE A 335 18.99 -4.91 8.45
N GLY A 336 19.40 -6.08 8.94
CA GLY A 336 18.49 -7.12 9.42
C GLY A 336 17.86 -6.73 10.75
N ILE A 337 16.55 -6.98 10.89
CA ILE A 337 15.76 -6.64 12.08
C ILE A 337 15.16 -7.91 12.70
N THR A 338 15.40 -8.10 13.99
CA THR A 338 14.80 -9.15 14.82
C THR A 338 14.06 -8.52 15.98
N VAL A 339 12.88 -9.03 16.32
CA VAL A 339 12.06 -8.52 17.42
C VAL A 339 11.73 -9.64 18.41
N GLU A 340 11.92 -9.34 19.69
CA GLU A 340 11.68 -10.26 20.81
C GLU A 340 10.67 -9.64 21.79
N GLY A 341 9.72 -10.44 22.28
CA GLY A 341 8.65 -9.96 23.17
C GLY A 341 7.40 -9.40 22.46
N LEU A 342 7.46 -9.27 21.12
CA LEU A 342 6.31 -8.97 20.27
C LEU A 342 6.29 -9.93 19.06
N GLY A 343 5.33 -10.84 19.03
CA GLY A 343 5.19 -11.86 18.00
C GLY A 343 3.97 -11.68 17.11
N THR A 344 4.01 -12.27 15.92
CA THR A 344 2.87 -12.35 15.01
C THR A 344 1.65 -12.97 15.72
N GLY A 345 0.51 -12.28 15.65
CA GLY A 345 -0.76 -12.70 16.24
C GLY A 345 -0.85 -12.53 17.76
N GLN A 346 0.21 -12.04 18.43
CA GLN A 346 0.20 -11.77 19.86
C GLN A 346 -0.91 -10.78 20.20
N GLN A 347 -1.60 -11.02 21.32
CA GLN A 347 -2.65 -10.13 21.79
C GLN A 347 -2.06 -8.89 22.46
N VAL A 348 -2.52 -7.72 22.05
CA VAL A 348 -2.22 -6.43 22.68
C VAL A 348 -3.53 -5.86 23.23
N PRO A 349 -3.72 -5.80 24.56
CA PRO A 349 -4.95 -5.28 25.14
C PRO A 349 -5.04 -3.77 24.99
N ASN A 350 -6.23 -3.26 24.67
CA ASN A 350 -6.51 -1.82 24.53
C ASN A 350 -6.90 -1.13 25.85
N ASN A 351 -6.41 -1.64 26.99
CA ASN A 351 -6.80 -1.18 28.32
C ASN A 351 -5.72 -0.35 29.02
N GLY A 352 -4.74 0.15 28.27
CA GLY A 352 -3.58 0.88 28.81
C GLY A 352 -2.49 -0.01 29.43
N THR A 353 -2.57 -1.34 29.28
CA THR A 353 -1.50 -2.24 29.76
C THR A 353 -0.32 -2.20 28.79
N PRO A 354 0.90 -1.85 29.25
CA PRO A 354 2.05 -1.76 28.37
C PRO A 354 2.56 -3.15 27.94
N VAL A 355 2.92 -3.27 26.67
CA VAL A 355 3.63 -4.41 26.08
C VAL A 355 5.05 -4.00 25.76
N THR A 356 6.02 -4.62 26.44
CA THR A 356 7.45 -4.35 26.26
C THR A 356 8.07 -5.35 25.29
N PHE A 357 8.89 -4.88 24.37
CA PHE A 357 9.62 -5.70 23.41
C PHE A 357 11.00 -5.11 23.11
N SER A 358 11.88 -5.93 22.55
CA SER A 358 13.23 -5.53 22.15
C SER A 358 13.39 -5.70 20.64
N VAL A 359 14.04 -4.72 20.02
CA VAL A 359 14.38 -4.75 18.61
C VAL A 359 15.90 -4.80 18.48
N THR A 360 16.40 -5.81 17.78
CA THR A 360 17.81 -5.94 17.43
C THR A 360 18.02 -5.59 15.95
N TYR A 361 18.83 -4.57 15.72
CA TYR A 361 19.26 -4.12 14.40
C TYR A 361 20.66 -4.66 14.14
N LYS A 362 20.84 -5.45 13.07
CA LYS A 362 22.13 -6.03 12.67
C LYS A 362 22.50 -5.55 11.28
N ASN A 363 23.67 -4.95 11.12
CA ASN A 363 24.19 -4.63 9.80
C ASN A 363 24.67 -5.91 9.10
N THR A 364 23.95 -6.32 8.07
CA THR A 364 24.23 -7.50 7.25
C THR A 364 24.98 -7.16 5.96
N SER A 365 25.21 -5.87 5.70
CA SER A 365 25.95 -5.36 4.55
C SER A 365 27.44 -5.15 4.85
N GLN A 366 28.19 -4.68 3.84
CA GLN A 366 29.56 -4.19 4.00
C GLN A 366 29.63 -2.66 4.20
N THR A 367 28.50 -1.98 4.15
CA THR A 367 28.41 -0.52 4.30
C THR A 367 28.55 -0.15 5.78
N ASN A 368 29.44 0.79 6.09
CA ASN A 368 29.52 1.33 7.44
C ASN A 368 28.51 2.47 7.62
N TYR A 369 27.55 2.30 8.54
CA TYR A 369 26.56 3.33 8.84
C TYR A 369 27.00 4.15 10.05
N ALA A 370 27.39 5.40 9.83
CA ALA A 370 27.80 6.30 10.91
C ALA A 370 26.63 6.67 11.85
N LYS A 371 25.41 6.70 11.32
CA LYS A 371 24.18 7.00 12.07
C LYS A 371 23.03 6.17 11.50
N VAL A 372 22.40 5.40 12.37
CA VAL A 372 21.16 4.67 12.14
C VAL A 372 20.14 5.18 13.15
N GLN A 373 18.94 5.50 12.69
CA GLN A 373 17.81 5.85 13.52
C GLN A 373 16.92 4.61 13.69
N PRO A 374 16.68 4.16 14.93
CA PRO A 374 15.70 3.13 15.20
C PRO A 374 14.30 3.75 15.15
N PHE A 375 13.39 3.13 14.40
CA PHE A 375 12.04 3.64 14.23
C PHE A 375 11.04 2.52 14.43
N VAL A 376 9.98 2.78 15.19
CA VAL A 376 8.88 1.84 15.41
C VAL A 376 7.59 2.62 15.27
N ILE A 377 6.64 2.07 14.53
CA ILE A 377 5.33 2.67 14.29
C ILE A 377 4.27 1.59 14.34
N THR A 378 3.06 2.01 14.63
CA THR A 378 1.84 1.25 14.44
C THR A 378 1.14 1.79 13.20
N GLU A 379 0.64 0.89 12.36
CA GLU A 379 -0.07 1.29 11.15
C GLU A 379 -1.58 1.36 11.38
N HIS A 380 -2.25 2.18 10.57
CA HIS A 380 -3.71 2.26 10.54
C HIS A 380 -4.34 0.88 10.24
N TYR A 381 -5.33 0.46 11.01
CA TYR A 381 -6.07 -0.79 10.85
C TYR A 381 -7.56 -0.59 11.11
N ALA A 382 -8.38 -1.62 10.92
CA ALA A 382 -9.85 -1.49 11.02
C ALA A 382 -10.36 -1.04 12.40
N GLY A 383 -9.56 -1.20 13.46
CA GLY A 383 -9.87 -0.73 14.81
C GLY A 383 -9.24 0.64 15.13
N THR A 384 -8.56 1.30 14.20
CA THR A 384 -8.08 2.67 14.42
C THR A 384 -9.30 3.60 14.59
N PRO A 385 -9.33 4.46 15.63
CA PRO A 385 -10.44 5.39 15.80
C PRO A 385 -10.54 6.34 14.61
N VAL A 386 -11.76 6.50 14.09
CA VAL A 386 -12.06 7.49 13.06
C VAL A 386 -11.85 8.87 13.67
N SER A 387 -10.98 9.68 13.06
CA SER A 387 -10.67 11.03 13.53
C SER A 387 -10.85 12.03 12.40
N ASN A 388 -11.27 13.25 12.74
CA ASN A 388 -11.31 14.35 11.75
C ASN A 388 -9.91 14.89 11.43
N ALA A 389 -8.84 14.30 11.99
CA ALA A 389 -7.48 14.70 11.68
C ALA A 389 -7.08 14.23 10.28
N PRO A 390 -6.16 14.92 9.60
CA PRO A 390 -5.70 14.54 8.26
C PRO A 390 -5.08 13.13 8.20
N VAL A 391 -4.62 12.60 9.35
CA VAL A 391 -4.04 11.26 9.47
C VAL A 391 -4.64 10.55 10.67
N GLU A 392 -5.30 9.45 10.39
CA GLU A 392 -5.82 8.55 11.42
C GLU A 392 -4.66 7.87 12.11
N SER A 393 -4.48 8.18 13.39
CA SER A 393 -3.46 7.59 14.25
C SER A 393 -4.08 6.63 15.24
N ASN A 394 -3.37 5.57 15.57
CA ASN A 394 -3.77 4.67 16.64
C ASN A 394 -3.74 5.43 17.98
N SER A 395 -4.71 5.15 18.86
CA SER A 395 -4.76 5.75 20.19
C SER A 395 -3.85 4.95 21.12
N GLY A 396 -2.84 5.61 21.69
CA GLY A 396 -1.91 4.99 22.61
C GLY A 396 -0.61 5.76 22.74
N GLU A 397 0.35 5.10 23.39
CA GLU A 397 1.69 5.62 23.59
C GLU A 397 2.73 4.61 23.12
N LEU A 398 3.77 5.11 22.49
CA LEU A 398 4.96 4.34 22.18
C LEU A 398 6.15 5.01 22.84
N GLU A 399 6.94 4.23 23.56
CA GLU A 399 8.11 4.72 24.28
C GLU A 399 9.35 3.89 23.92
N ARG A 400 10.50 4.56 23.87
CA ARG A 400 11.81 3.94 23.68
C ARG A 400 12.63 4.06 24.97
N LEU A 401 13.35 3.02 25.34
CA LEU A 401 14.27 3.09 26.47
C LEU A 401 15.61 3.70 26.06
N ASP A 402 15.92 4.89 26.58
CA ASP A 402 17.17 5.61 26.40
C ASP A 402 17.99 5.58 27.71
N GLY A 403 18.96 4.66 27.77
CA GLY A 403 19.67 4.37 29.03
C GLY A 403 18.72 3.71 30.03
N GLU A 404 18.31 4.46 31.05
CA GLU A 404 17.36 4.01 32.09
C GLU A 404 16.00 4.72 32.01
N THR A 405 15.84 5.68 31.10
CA THR A 405 14.62 6.50 30.99
C THR A 405 13.79 6.09 29.78
N TRP A 406 12.48 6.00 29.95
CA TRP A 406 11.54 5.84 28.85
C TRP A 406 11.25 7.21 28.23
N THR A 407 11.52 7.34 26.94
CA THR A 407 11.25 8.54 26.14
C THR A 407 10.08 8.26 25.21
N GLN A 408 9.04 9.07 25.26
CA GLN A 408 7.92 8.96 24.33
C GLN A 408 8.38 9.27 22.90
N VAL A 409 7.92 8.45 21.96
CA VAL A 409 8.15 8.61 20.52
C VAL A 409 6.82 8.58 19.77
N ALA A 410 6.81 9.02 18.51
CA ALA A 410 5.60 8.99 17.69
C ALA A 410 5.12 7.54 17.48
N ILE A 411 3.83 7.30 17.72
CA ILE A 411 3.22 5.96 17.57
C ILE A 411 2.83 5.64 16.11
N SER A 412 2.67 6.64 15.26
CA SER A 412 2.26 6.53 13.86
C SER A 412 3.09 7.46 12.97
N GLU A 413 3.13 7.18 11.66
CA GLU A 413 3.60 8.15 10.67
C GLU A 413 2.56 9.28 10.63
N GLY A 414 2.94 10.48 11.09
CA GLY A 414 2.10 11.68 10.98
C GLY A 414 1.96 12.17 9.54
N SER A 415 1.12 13.18 9.30
CA SER A 415 1.00 13.83 7.97
C SER A 415 2.24 14.60 7.57
N ASP A 416 2.99 15.10 8.56
CA ASP A 416 4.24 15.80 8.32
C ASP A 416 5.42 14.86 8.55
N THR A 417 6.59 15.19 8.00
CA THR A 417 7.81 14.42 8.27
C THR A 417 8.40 14.70 9.65
N GLY A 418 7.68 15.41 10.53
CA GLY A 418 8.11 15.73 11.89
C GLY A 418 8.37 14.45 12.70
N TYR A 419 7.58 13.40 12.44
CA TYR A 419 7.81 12.07 13.02
C TYR A 419 9.17 11.47 12.65
N ALA A 420 9.71 11.83 11.48
CA ALA A 420 10.97 11.29 10.97
C ALA A 420 12.20 12.03 11.52
N THR A 421 12.01 13.21 12.12
CA THR A 421 13.12 14.00 12.65
C THR A 421 13.82 13.24 13.78
N ALA A 422 15.07 12.84 13.54
CA ALA A 422 15.82 12.05 14.49
C ALA A 422 16.21 12.88 15.72
N ASP A 423 15.87 12.41 16.92
CA ASP A 423 16.54 12.87 18.13
C ASP A 423 18.01 12.42 18.05
N PRO A 424 19.00 13.33 18.08
CA PRO A 424 20.42 12.96 18.03
C PRO A 424 20.82 11.90 19.07
N LYS A 425 20.13 11.83 20.22
CA LYS A 425 20.39 10.82 21.26
C LYS A 425 19.93 9.41 20.88
N SER A 426 19.00 9.30 19.93
CA SER A 426 18.50 8.03 19.41
C SER A 426 19.42 7.36 18.39
N LEU A 427 20.31 8.15 17.81
CA LEU A 427 21.15 7.71 16.70
C LEU A 427 22.33 6.89 17.21
N PHE A 428 22.66 5.82 16.50
CA PHE A 428 23.84 5.02 16.79
C PHE A 428 24.59 4.61 15.52
N PRO A 429 25.93 4.49 15.58
CA PRO A 429 26.69 3.89 14.49
C PRO A 429 26.46 2.37 14.44
N LEU A 430 26.52 1.80 13.24
CA LEU A 430 26.39 0.37 13.02
C LEU A 430 27.36 -0.09 11.91
N ALA A 431 28.53 -0.57 12.33
CA ALA A 431 29.55 -1.10 11.42
C ALA A 431 29.13 -2.46 10.83
N PRO A 432 29.75 -2.93 9.73
CA PRO A 432 29.48 -4.24 9.14
C PRO A 432 29.51 -5.37 10.18
N GLY A 433 28.47 -6.20 10.22
CA GLY A 433 28.32 -7.30 11.17
C GLY A 433 27.92 -6.90 12.60
N GLN A 434 27.97 -5.61 12.96
CA GLN A 434 27.60 -5.13 14.29
C GLN A 434 26.09 -5.24 14.52
N SER A 435 25.69 -5.43 15.78
CA SER A 435 24.29 -5.40 16.20
C SER A 435 24.06 -4.40 17.33
N ARG A 436 22.86 -3.81 17.37
CA ARG A 436 22.40 -2.94 18.46
C ARG A 436 20.97 -3.31 18.83
N THR A 437 20.71 -3.48 20.12
CA THR A 437 19.38 -3.76 20.64
C THR A 437 18.80 -2.54 21.34
N VAL A 438 17.54 -2.23 21.06
CA VAL A 438 16.77 -1.12 21.63
C VAL A 438 15.47 -1.67 22.20
N LYS A 439 15.08 -1.23 23.40
CA LYS A 439 13.81 -1.64 24.02
C LYS A 439 12.73 -0.61 23.75
N PHE A 440 11.52 -1.11 23.52
CA PHE A 440 10.32 -0.34 23.29
C PHE A 440 9.20 -0.82 24.20
N ARG A 441 8.25 0.09 24.47
CA ARG A 441 7.03 -0.19 25.21
C ARG A 441 5.86 0.43 24.47
N LEU A 442 4.88 -0.40 24.12
CA LEU A 442 3.66 -0.01 23.41
C LEU A 442 2.48 -0.11 24.37
N THR A 443 1.71 0.96 24.48
CA THR A 443 0.48 1.04 25.25
C THR A 443 -0.66 1.41 24.31
N MET A 444 -1.75 0.64 24.31
CA MET A 444 -2.94 0.92 23.49
C MET A 444 -4.07 1.42 24.37
N ASP A 445 -4.76 2.47 23.94
CA ASP A 445 -5.89 3.03 24.66
C ASP A 445 -7.22 2.38 24.25
N ARG A 446 -8.25 2.59 25.08
CA ARG A 446 -9.62 2.11 24.80
C ARG A 446 -10.25 2.69 23.54
N GLY A 447 -9.71 3.79 23.02
CA GLY A 447 -10.14 4.36 21.75
C GLY A 447 -9.83 3.44 20.56
N SER A 448 -8.82 2.58 20.67
CA SER A 448 -8.49 1.60 19.65
C SER A 448 -9.38 0.36 19.76
N GLY A 449 -10.14 0.07 18.69
CA GLY A 449 -10.99 -1.10 18.56
C GLY A 449 -10.20 -2.39 18.29
N PRO A 450 -10.87 -3.56 18.35
CA PRO A 450 -10.22 -4.84 18.06
C PRO A 450 -9.85 -4.96 16.58
N GLY A 451 -8.76 -5.69 16.29
CA GLY A 451 -8.33 -5.94 14.91
C GLY A 451 -6.89 -6.41 14.79
N VAL A 452 -6.41 -6.58 13.56
CA VAL A 452 -4.99 -6.87 13.27
C VAL A 452 -4.27 -5.57 12.98
N MET A 453 -3.40 -5.15 13.91
CA MET A 453 -2.60 -3.95 13.81
C MET A 453 -1.14 -4.31 13.51
N PRO A 454 -0.58 -3.84 12.39
CA PRO A 454 0.85 -4.03 12.15
C PRO A 454 1.70 -3.06 12.97
N VAL A 455 2.69 -3.62 13.65
CA VAL A 455 3.78 -2.89 14.29
C VAL A 455 4.99 -3.00 13.37
N THR A 456 5.32 -1.90 12.71
CA THR A 456 6.39 -1.85 11.72
C THR A 456 7.62 -1.21 12.34
N VAL A 457 8.72 -1.94 12.25
CA VAL A 457 10.03 -1.59 12.80
C VAL A 457 10.96 -1.28 11.64
N LYS A 458 11.58 -0.10 11.64
CA LYS A 458 12.45 0.38 10.56
C LYS A 458 13.80 0.80 11.11
N ALA A 459 14.84 0.54 10.33
CA ALA A 459 16.14 1.18 10.46
C ALA A 459 16.24 2.23 9.34
N THR A 460 16.46 3.48 9.70
CA THR A 460 16.46 4.57 8.73
C THR A 460 17.74 5.38 8.83
N LEU A 461 18.10 6.06 7.74
CA LEU A 461 19.10 7.12 7.81
C LEU A 461 18.47 8.37 8.44
N PRO A 462 19.23 9.17 9.21
CA PRO A 462 18.69 10.37 9.83
C PRO A 462 18.08 11.31 8.80
N TYR A 463 16.82 11.67 9.00
CA TYR A 463 16.13 12.62 8.15
C TYR A 463 16.39 14.05 8.64
N SER A 464 16.90 14.93 7.76
CA SER A 464 17.25 16.31 8.12
C SER A 464 16.13 17.33 7.88
N GLY A 465 14.90 16.89 7.60
CA GLY A 465 13.80 17.77 7.19
C GLY A 465 13.81 18.11 5.69
N SER A 466 14.83 17.68 4.95
CA SER A 466 14.99 17.90 3.51
C SER A 466 15.59 16.65 2.87
N GLY A 467 14.97 16.13 1.81
CA GLY A 467 15.45 14.96 1.08
C GLY A 467 14.49 13.76 1.16
N GLU A 468 14.97 12.59 0.74
CA GLU A 468 14.19 11.35 0.79
C GLU A 468 14.37 10.67 2.16
N PHE A 469 13.27 10.24 2.77
CA PHE A 469 13.31 9.37 3.93
C PHE A 469 13.82 7.98 3.52
N THR A 470 15.09 7.67 3.84
CA THR A 470 15.73 6.43 3.44
C THR A 470 15.58 5.34 4.50
N THR A 471 14.87 4.27 4.16
CA THR A 471 14.78 3.04 4.97
C THR A 471 15.83 2.04 4.49
N ILE A 472 16.66 1.55 5.41
CA ILE A 472 17.77 0.60 5.16
C ILE A 472 17.56 -0.77 5.83
N GLY A 473 16.41 -0.94 6.51
CA GLY A 473 15.92 -2.20 7.03
C GLY A 473 14.50 -2.02 7.52
N GLU A 474 13.63 -3.01 7.31
CA GLU A 474 12.23 -2.96 7.72
C GLU A 474 11.73 -4.33 8.12
N ARG A 475 10.84 -4.38 9.12
CA ARG A 475 10.10 -5.57 9.52
C ARG A 475 8.77 -5.22 10.16
N SER A 476 7.70 -5.78 9.62
CA SER A 476 6.34 -5.64 10.13
C SER A 476 5.90 -6.87 10.94
N ILE A 477 5.27 -6.62 12.07
CA ILE A 477 4.80 -7.64 13.02
C ILE A 477 3.32 -7.40 13.26
N PRO A 478 2.43 -8.20 12.66
CA PRO A 478 1.00 -8.04 12.86
C PRO A 478 0.61 -8.59 14.23
N VAL A 479 0.05 -7.75 15.08
CA VAL A 479 -0.48 -8.12 16.40
C VAL A 479 -2.01 -8.04 16.40
N ARG A 480 -2.67 -8.72 17.34
CA ARG A 480 -4.12 -8.67 17.51
C ARG A 480 -4.48 -7.72 18.66
N VAL A 481 -5.05 -6.57 18.35
CA VAL A 481 -5.62 -5.68 19.37
C VAL A 481 -6.91 -6.31 19.87
N VAL A 482 -7.04 -6.45 21.19
CA VAL A 482 -8.21 -7.06 21.84
C VAL A 482 -8.83 -6.08 22.83
N ALA A 483 -10.17 -6.03 22.82
CA ALA A 483 -10.93 -5.26 23.79
C ALA A 483 -10.82 -5.89 25.18
N LYS A 484 -10.46 -5.10 26.19
CA LYS A 484 -10.45 -5.53 27.60
C LYS A 484 -11.06 -4.52 28.56
#